data_AF-E8LBY8-F1
#
_entry.id   AF-E8LBY8-F1
#
_cell.length_a   1.000
_cell.length_b   1.000
_cell.length_c   1.000
_cell.angle_alpha   90.00
_cell.angle_beta   90.00
_cell.angle_gamma   90.00
#
_symmetry.space_group_name_H-M   'P 1'
#
loop_
_entity.id
_entity.type
_entity.pdbx_description
1 polymer ?
#
loop_
_entity_poly.entity_id
_entity_poly.type
_entity_poly.pdbx_seq_one_letter_code
_entity_poly.pdbx_strand_id
1 'polypeptide(L)'
;MSTGHKGQGAKRRDYIAREKSFSGEKIKQELVATEDFNLPSWAKNGREFFEAADKFERRNGVVFRQLIIALPCELSHEENIKIARNIVQKIVGNTKAGTWAIHSKPAFTTNKENIHMHLMYSDRIQNPNLKEKPKELYFIRYNAKHPNEGGCLKDNSLQVGRRKNPVMNNIRNQIAEAINEGYKCAGLDIRVSGKTLEA
;
A
#
# COMPACT_ATOMS: atom_id res chain seq x y z
N MET A 1 4.05 9.82 2.02
CA MET A 1 2.69 9.22 1.97
C MET A 1 1.75 10.22 1.31
N SER A 2 0.85 9.75 0.46
CA SER A 2 -0.22 10.54 -0.17
C SER A 2 -1.57 9.83 -0.03
N THR A 3 -2.65 10.52 -0.38
CA THR A 3 -4.03 9.98 -0.40
C THR A 3 -4.65 10.17 -1.76
N GLY A 4 -5.48 9.22 -2.19
CA GLY A 4 -6.36 9.36 -3.34
C GLY A 4 -7.82 9.48 -2.93
N HIS A 5 -8.58 10.27 -3.67
CA HIS A 5 -10.01 10.49 -3.42
C HIS A 5 -10.88 9.74 -4.43
N LYS A 6 -12.17 9.62 -4.11
CA LYS A 6 -13.18 9.00 -4.97
C LYS A 6 -13.00 9.41 -6.44
N GLY A 7 -12.90 8.42 -7.32
CA GLY A 7 -12.69 8.58 -8.77
C GLY A 7 -11.21 8.45 -9.20
N GLN A 8 -10.29 8.19 -8.27
CA GLN A 8 -8.86 8.08 -8.54
C GLN A 8 -8.29 6.67 -8.28
N GLY A 9 -9.03 5.80 -7.59
CA GLY A 9 -8.56 4.50 -7.12
C GLY A 9 -8.17 3.57 -8.27
N ALA A 10 -9.12 3.26 -9.15
CA ALA A 10 -8.90 2.31 -10.25
C ALA A 10 -7.78 2.77 -11.18
N LYS A 11 -7.79 4.07 -11.56
CA LYS A 11 -6.74 4.66 -12.41
C LYS A 11 -5.37 4.61 -11.75
N ARG A 12 -5.28 4.82 -10.42
CA ARG A 12 -4.00 4.71 -9.71
C ARG A 12 -3.50 3.27 -9.64
N ARG A 13 -4.40 2.30 -9.44
CA ARG A 13 -4.08 0.87 -9.50
C ARG A 13 -3.51 0.51 -10.88
N ASP A 14 -4.20 0.90 -11.95
CA ASP A 14 -3.76 0.65 -13.32
C ASP A 14 -2.37 1.26 -13.58
N TYR A 15 -2.11 2.46 -13.04
CA TYR A 15 -0.81 3.13 -13.15
C TYR A 15 0.32 2.33 -12.47
N ILE A 16 0.15 1.90 -11.22
CA ILE A 16 1.23 1.19 -10.51
C ILE A 16 1.44 -0.23 -11.06
N ALA A 17 0.39 -0.88 -11.56
CA ALA A 17 0.47 -2.21 -12.17
C ALA A 17 0.85 -2.17 -13.67
N ARG A 18 1.08 -0.99 -14.26
CA ARG A 18 1.38 -0.80 -15.70
C ARG A 18 0.36 -1.47 -16.62
N GLU A 19 -0.91 -1.30 -16.28
CA GLU A 19 -2.03 -1.86 -17.03
C GLU A 19 -2.82 -0.78 -17.79
N LYS A 20 -3.68 -1.23 -18.72
CA LYS A 20 -4.56 -0.38 -19.53
C LYS A 20 -3.80 0.76 -20.23
N SER A 21 -4.16 2.02 -19.98
CA SER A 21 -3.49 3.19 -20.55
C SER A 21 -2.03 3.34 -20.14
N PHE A 22 -1.54 2.51 -19.22
CA PHE A 22 -0.17 2.52 -18.71
C PHE A 22 0.62 1.26 -19.09
N SER A 23 0.22 0.54 -20.14
CA SER A 23 0.87 -0.69 -20.61
C SER A 23 1.86 -0.48 -21.76
N GLY A 24 2.35 0.74 -21.98
CA GLY A 24 3.37 1.01 -23.00
C GLY A 24 4.64 0.20 -22.70
N GLU A 25 5.29 -0.31 -23.74
CA GLU A 25 6.39 -1.28 -23.62
C GLU A 25 7.52 -0.80 -22.68
N LYS A 26 7.99 0.43 -22.89
CA LYS A 26 9.03 1.05 -22.06
C LYS A 26 8.67 1.09 -20.57
N ILE A 27 7.44 1.47 -20.23
CA ILE A 27 7.02 1.60 -18.83
C ILE A 27 6.63 0.27 -18.20
N LYS A 28 6.25 -0.72 -19.02
CA LYS A 28 5.95 -2.07 -18.57
C LYS A 28 7.21 -2.83 -18.16
N GLN A 29 8.33 -2.59 -18.85
CA GLN A 29 9.64 -3.13 -18.48
C GLN A 29 10.13 -2.67 -17.09
N GLU A 30 9.63 -1.53 -16.60
CA GLU A 30 9.95 -1.05 -15.24
C GLU A 30 9.23 -1.86 -14.15
N LEU A 31 8.17 -2.62 -14.46
CA LEU A 31 7.41 -3.39 -13.47
C LEU A 31 8.12 -4.71 -13.15
N VAL A 32 8.60 -4.83 -11.91
CA VAL A 32 9.24 -6.06 -11.41
C VAL A 32 8.21 -7.06 -10.93
N ALA A 33 7.28 -6.61 -10.09
CA ALA A 33 6.25 -7.47 -9.50
C ALA A 33 5.05 -6.64 -9.04
N THR A 34 3.90 -7.29 -8.92
CA THR A 34 2.68 -6.72 -8.34
C THR A 34 1.90 -7.79 -7.61
N GLU A 35 1.22 -7.44 -6.51
CA GLU A 35 0.39 -8.37 -5.75
C GLU A 35 -0.77 -7.62 -5.08
N ASP A 36 -1.95 -8.21 -5.13
CA ASP A 36 -3.13 -7.76 -4.40
C ASP A 36 -3.23 -8.53 -3.08
N PHE A 37 -3.72 -7.90 -2.01
CA PHE A 37 -3.77 -8.50 -0.68
C PHE A 37 -5.02 -8.11 0.10
N ASN A 38 -5.45 -9.01 1.00
CA ASN A 38 -6.61 -8.87 1.88
C ASN A 38 -7.89 -8.44 1.14
N LEU A 39 -8.08 -8.86 -0.11
CA LEU A 39 -9.28 -8.51 -0.86
C LEU A 39 -10.50 -9.21 -0.25
N PRO A 40 -11.65 -8.52 -0.15
CA PRO A 40 -12.91 -9.18 0.19
C PRO A 40 -13.33 -10.14 -0.94
N SER A 41 -14.13 -11.16 -0.62
CA SER A 41 -14.48 -12.25 -1.54
C SER A 41 -15.12 -11.80 -2.86
N TRP A 42 -15.77 -10.63 -2.86
CA TRP A 42 -16.42 -10.07 -4.03
C TRP A 42 -15.46 -9.35 -5.00
N ALA A 43 -14.21 -9.09 -4.62
CA ALA A 43 -13.22 -8.45 -5.48
C ALA A 43 -12.25 -9.49 -6.04
N LYS A 44 -12.25 -9.70 -7.36
CA LYS A 44 -11.35 -10.68 -8.00
C LYS A 44 -9.89 -10.22 -8.02
N ASN A 45 -9.69 -8.91 -8.03
CA ASN A 45 -8.38 -8.26 -8.04
C ASN A 45 -8.49 -6.86 -7.42
N GLY A 46 -7.34 -6.24 -7.17
CA GLY A 46 -7.26 -4.92 -6.56
C GLY A 46 -7.92 -3.85 -7.41
N ARG A 47 -7.93 -4.01 -8.74
CA ARG A 47 -8.59 -3.07 -9.65
C ARG A 47 -10.09 -3.01 -9.40
N GLU A 48 -10.77 -4.16 -9.37
CA GLU A 48 -12.20 -4.26 -9.06
C GLU A 48 -12.52 -3.69 -7.66
N PHE A 49 -11.64 -3.93 -6.69
CA PHE A 49 -11.78 -3.35 -5.35
C PHE A 49 -11.76 -1.81 -5.38
N PHE A 50 -10.80 -1.21 -6.08
CA PHE A 50 -10.70 0.25 -6.16
C PHE A 50 -11.77 0.87 -7.08
N GLU A 51 -12.31 0.14 -8.06
CA GLU A 51 -13.51 0.56 -8.79
C GLU A 51 -14.74 0.61 -7.88
N ALA A 52 -14.91 -0.38 -7.01
CA ALA A 52 -15.97 -0.35 -6.01
C ALA A 52 -15.78 0.82 -5.04
N ALA A 53 -14.55 1.10 -4.61
CA ALA A 53 -14.24 2.28 -3.80
C ALA A 53 -14.60 3.59 -4.52
N ASP A 54 -14.21 3.72 -5.79
CA ASP A 54 -14.52 4.89 -6.62
C ASP A 54 -16.03 5.07 -6.87
N LYS A 55 -16.81 3.99 -6.83
CA LYS A 55 -18.27 4.02 -6.97
C LYS A 55 -18.98 4.36 -5.67
N PHE A 56 -18.67 3.65 -4.59
CA PHE A 56 -19.49 3.62 -3.36
C PHE A 56 -18.98 4.52 -2.23
N GLU A 57 -17.72 4.96 -2.25
CA GLU A 57 -17.23 5.88 -1.25
C GLU A 57 -17.97 7.24 -1.35
N ARG A 58 -18.01 8.02 -0.27
CA ARG A 58 -18.70 9.32 -0.28
C ARG A 58 -17.99 10.34 -1.18
N ARG A 59 -18.69 11.39 -1.58
CA ARG A 59 -18.06 12.57 -2.22
C ARG A 59 -16.89 13.08 -1.37
N ASN A 60 -15.75 13.32 -2.01
CA ASN A 60 -14.47 13.72 -1.39
C ASN A 60 -13.87 12.69 -0.42
N GLY A 61 -14.41 11.48 -0.31
CA GLY A 61 -13.87 10.43 0.53
C GLY A 61 -12.53 9.92 0.01
N VAL A 62 -11.58 9.69 0.92
CA VAL A 62 -10.30 9.02 0.61
C VAL A 62 -10.57 7.55 0.30
N VAL A 63 -10.18 7.08 -0.88
CA VAL A 63 -10.34 5.68 -1.32
C VAL A 63 -9.08 4.85 -1.09
N PHE A 64 -7.90 5.48 -1.05
CA PHE A 64 -6.65 4.82 -0.73
C PHE A 64 -5.63 5.75 -0.09
N ARG A 65 -4.68 5.17 0.64
CA ARG A 65 -3.38 5.76 0.95
C ARG A 65 -2.31 5.14 0.07
N GLN A 66 -1.30 5.94 -0.26
CA GLN A 66 -0.14 5.48 -1.00
C GLN A 66 1.16 5.80 -0.27
N LEU A 67 2.00 4.77 -0.15
CA LEU A 67 3.40 4.87 0.22
C LEU A 67 4.26 4.57 -1.01
N ILE A 68 5.32 5.36 -1.20
CA ILE A 68 6.39 5.06 -2.15
C ILE A 68 7.62 4.85 -1.29
N ILE A 69 8.20 3.66 -1.37
CA ILE A 69 9.25 3.18 -0.47
C ILE A 69 10.43 2.74 -1.32
N ALA A 70 11.60 3.31 -1.08
CA ALA A 70 12.83 2.84 -1.71
C ALA A 70 13.18 1.45 -1.17
N LEU A 71 13.57 0.54 -2.05
CA LEU A 71 14.03 -0.79 -1.72
C LEU A 71 15.54 -0.92 -2.02
N PRO A 72 16.28 -1.79 -1.30
CA PRO A 72 17.71 -1.99 -1.52
C PRO A 72 18.05 -2.41 -2.96
N CYS A 73 18.99 -1.70 -3.58
CA CYS A 73 19.47 -1.99 -4.94
C CYS A 73 20.53 -3.10 -4.99
N GLU A 74 21.11 -3.42 -3.84
CA GLU A 74 22.11 -4.47 -3.63
C GLU A 74 21.48 -5.85 -3.40
N LEU A 75 20.15 -5.92 -3.26
CA LEU A 75 19.39 -7.16 -3.13
C LEU A 75 18.70 -7.50 -4.45
N SER A 76 18.46 -8.79 -4.67
CA SER A 76 17.76 -9.27 -5.86
C SER A 76 16.29 -8.84 -5.88
N HIS A 77 15.65 -8.95 -7.04
CA HIS A 77 14.20 -8.72 -7.15
C HIS A 77 13.39 -9.69 -6.28
N GLU A 78 13.78 -10.96 -6.18
CA GLU A 78 13.11 -11.95 -5.34
C GLU A 78 13.22 -11.61 -3.85
N GLU A 79 14.37 -11.12 -3.40
CA GLU A 79 14.57 -10.66 -2.02
C GLU A 79 13.74 -9.42 -1.73
N ASN A 80 13.72 -8.46 -2.67
CA ASN A 80 12.89 -7.26 -2.59
C ASN A 80 11.38 -7.57 -2.57
N ILE A 81 10.91 -8.61 -3.26
CA ILE A 81 9.53 -9.10 -3.18
C ILE A 81 9.21 -9.62 -1.77
N LYS A 82 10.13 -10.37 -1.13
CA LYS A 82 9.95 -10.84 0.25
C LYS A 82 9.89 -9.67 1.23
N ILE A 83 10.76 -8.67 1.07
CA ILE A 83 10.74 -7.44 1.86
C ILE A 83 9.42 -6.70 1.66
N ALA A 84 8.94 -6.55 0.43
CA ALA A 84 7.67 -5.87 0.14
C ALA A 84 6.47 -6.54 0.84
N ARG A 85 6.38 -7.87 0.80
CA ARG A 85 5.34 -8.62 1.53
C ARG A 85 5.43 -8.40 3.05
N ASN A 86 6.64 -8.41 3.60
CA ASN A 86 6.86 -8.14 5.03
C ASN A 86 6.49 -6.70 5.42
N ILE A 87 6.81 -5.71 4.57
CA ILE A 87 6.37 -4.31 4.73
C ILE A 87 4.84 -4.24 4.78
N VAL A 88 4.13 -4.91 3.87
CA VAL A 88 2.66 -4.97 3.89
C VAL A 88 2.17 -5.57 5.22
N GLN A 89 2.76 -6.67 5.66
CA GLN A 89 2.37 -7.31 6.91
C GLN A 89 2.57 -6.40 8.13
N LYS A 90 3.71 -5.71 8.24
CA LYS A 90 3.99 -4.83 9.39
C LYS A 90 3.14 -3.56 9.40
N ILE A 91 2.87 -2.95 8.24
CA ILE A 91 2.15 -1.67 8.14
C ILE A 91 0.63 -1.87 8.09
N VAL A 92 0.17 -2.81 7.26
CA VAL A 92 -1.24 -2.96 6.89
C VAL A 92 -1.89 -4.13 7.63
N GLY A 93 -1.11 -5.18 7.89
CA GLY A 93 -1.58 -6.42 8.51
C GLY A 93 -2.62 -7.13 7.63
N ASN A 94 -3.51 -7.88 8.26
CA ASN A 94 -4.47 -8.75 7.57
C ASN A 94 -5.89 -8.15 7.41
N THR A 95 -6.09 -6.90 7.84
CA THR A 95 -7.45 -6.34 7.99
C THR A 95 -7.82 -5.31 6.92
N LYS A 96 -6.87 -4.79 6.15
CA LYS A 96 -7.13 -3.76 5.14
C LYS A 96 -6.73 -4.24 3.76
N ALA A 97 -7.66 -4.10 2.81
CA ALA A 97 -7.46 -4.47 1.42
C ALA A 97 -6.54 -3.47 0.70
N GLY A 98 -5.73 -3.99 -0.22
CA GLY A 98 -4.83 -3.17 -1.01
C GLY A 98 -4.09 -3.94 -2.10
N THR A 99 -3.09 -3.29 -2.64
CA THR A 99 -2.24 -3.76 -3.72
C THR A 99 -0.88 -3.10 -3.61
N TRP A 100 0.16 -3.79 -4.06
CA TRP A 100 1.48 -3.19 -4.22
C TRP A 100 2.11 -3.56 -5.55
N ALA A 101 3.02 -2.71 -6.01
CA ALA A 101 3.87 -2.97 -7.17
C ALA A 101 5.31 -2.51 -6.88
N ILE A 102 6.29 -3.26 -7.36
CA ILE A 102 7.71 -2.88 -7.35
C ILE A 102 8.09 -2.42 -8.74
N HIS A 103 8.67 -1.23 -8.83
CA HIS A 103 9.28 -0.72 -10.05
C HIS A 103 10.80 -0.74 -9.91
N SER A 104 11.51 -1.10 -10.99
CA SER A 104 12.94 -0.89 -11.13
C SER A 104 13.19 -0.05 -12.39
N LYS A 105 14.01 0.98 -12.23
CA LYS A 105 14.45 1.86 -13.33
C LYS A 105 15.87 2.36 -13.06
N PRO A 106 16.63 2.76 -14.08
CA PRO A 106 17.94 3.37 -13.85
C PRO A 106 17.86 4.55 -12.88
N ALA A 107 18.74 4.59 -11.89
CA ALA A 107 18.84 5.73 -10.98
C ALA A 107 19.38 6.96 -11.73
N PHE A 108 18.88 8.15 -11.40
CA PHE A 108 19.32 9.40 -12.05
C PHE A 108 20.76 9.79 -11.68
N THR A 109 21.24 9.37 -10.50
CA THR A 109 22.46 9.88 -9.88
C THR A 109 23.60 8.87 -9.85
N THR A 110 23.35 7.62 -10.25
CA THR A 110 24.31 6.51 -10.15
C THR A 110 24.04 5.50 -11.26
N ASN A 111 25.03 4.68 -11.64
CA ASN A 111 24.84 3.53 -12.53
C ASN A 111 24.10 2.34 -11.86
N LYS A 112 23.39 2.56 -10.75
CA LYS A 112 22.59 1.55 -10.05
C LYS A 112 21.11 1.69 -10.38
N GLU A 113 20.32 0.70 -10.02
CA GLU A 113 18.87 0.73 -10.15
C GLU A 113 18.21 1.50 -9.00
N ASN A 114 17.10 2.18 -9.30
CA ASN A 114 16.17 2.78 -8.35
C ASN A 114 14.96 1.84 -8.18
N ILE A 115 15.14 0.84 -7.32
CA ILE A 115 14.09 -0.12 -6.97
C ILE A 115 13.18 0.54 -5.92
N HIS A 116 11.88 0.60 -6.19
CA HIS A 116 10.91 1.18 -5.26
C HIS A 116 9.57 0.49 -5.30
N MET A 117 8.95 0.39 -4.14
CA MET A 117 7.60 -0.15 -3.94
C MET A 117 6.58 0.97 -3.92
N HIS A 118 5.54 0.84 -4.73
CA HIS A 118 4.26 1.53 -4.56
C HIS A 118 3.33 0.64 -3.73
N LEU A 119 3.00 1.04 -2.51
CA LEU A 119 2.03 0.37 -1.66
C LEU A 119 0.75 1.21 -1.60
N MET A 120 -0.38 0.65 -2.05
CA MET A 120 -1.69 1.29 -2.04
C MET A 120 -2.70 0.47 -1.22
N TYR A 121 -3.34 1.07 -0.23
CA TYR A 121 -4.32 0.35 0.62
C TYR A 121 -5.49 1.23 1.06
N SER A 122 -6.62 0.60 1.36
CA SER A 122 -7.82 1.26 1.88
C SER A 122 -7.74 1.47 3.39
N ASP A 123 -8.29 2.58 3.89
CA ASP A 123 -8.45 2.80 5.33
C ASP A 123 -9.60 1.98 5.94
N ARG A 124 -10.33 1.20 5.14
CA ARG A 124 -11.45 0.37 5.60
C ARG A 124 -10.93 -0.89 6.29
N ILE A 125 -11.31 -1.05 7.56
CA ILE A 125 -10.93 -2.17 8.41
C ILE A 125 -11.96 -3.29 8.25
N GLN A 126 -11.51 -4.47 7.82
CA GLN A 126 -12.28 -5.70 7.78
C GLN A 126 -12.19 -6.36 9.16
N ASN A 127 -13.29 -6.32 9.89
CA ASN A 127 -13.39 -6.95 11.20
C ASN A 127 -13.75 -8.43 11.01
N PRO A 128 -12.87 -9.39 11.38
CA PRO A 128 -13.13 -10.81 11.21
C PRO A 128 -14.32 -11.32 12.04
N ASN A 129 -14.74 -10.57 13.07
CA ASN A 129 -15.88 -10.91 13.92
C ASN A 129 -17.23 -10.44 13.34
N LEU A 130 -17.24 -9.78 12.18
CA LEU A 130 -18.44 -9.34 11.49
C LEU A 130 -18.59 -10.06 10.16
N LYS A 131 -19.84 -10.24 9.72
CA LYS A 131 -20.10 -10.73 8.36
C LYS A 131 -19.46 -9.79 7.35
N GLU A 132 -18.78 -10.37 6.36
CA GLU A 132 -18.17 -9.63 5.26
C GLU A 132 -19.20 -8.70 4.60
N LYS A 133 -18.78 -7.45 4.35
CA LYS A 133 -19.65 -6.45 3.74
C LYS A 133 -19.72 -6.66 2.23
N PRO A 134 -20.92 -6.68 1.62
CA PRO A 134 -21.02 -6.55 0.17
C PRO A 134 -20.49 -5.17 -0.27
N LYS A 135 -20.07 -5.06 -1.54
CA LYS A 135 -19.45 -3.86 -2.10
C LYS A 135 -20.27 -2.58 -1.89
N GLU A 136 -21.60 -2.67 -1.93
CA GLU A 136 -22.54 -1.56 -1.73
C GLU A 136 -22.48 -0.98 -0.32
N LEU A 137 -22.17 -1.81 0.68
CA LEU A 137 -22.03 -1.38 2.07
C LEU A 137 -20.57 -1.08 2.43
N TYR A 138 -19.59 -1.80 1.88
CA TYR A 138 -18.19 -1.76 2.32
C TYR A 138 -17.63 -0.33 2.54
N PHE A 139 -17.95 0.60 1.63
CA PHE A 139 -17.42 1.97 1.61
C PHE A 139 -18.37 3.05 2.13
N ILE A 140 -19.56 2.70 2.65
CA ILE A 140 -20.44 3.71 3.24
C ILE A 140 -20.02 4.03 4.69
N ARG A 141 -20.73 4.93 5.37
CA ARG A 141 -20.41 5.29 6.77
C ARG A 141 -20.59 4.07 7.67
N TYR A 142 -19.65 3.87 8.61
CA TYR A 142 -19.79 2.86 9.65
C TYR A 142 -20.93 3.23 10.62
N ASN A 143 -21.74 2.23 11.00
CA ASN A 143 -22.80 2.38 11.99
C ASN A 143 -22.38 1.68 13.28
N ALA A 144 -22.02 2.44 14.32
CA ALA A 144 -21.55 1.88 15.59
C ALA A 144 -22.65 1.13 16.37
N LYS A 145 -23.92 1.54 16.22
CA LYS A 145 -25.05 0.89 16.90
C LYS A 145 -25.42 -0.42 16.23
N HIS A 146 -25.38 -0.45 14.90
CA HIS A 146 -25.66 -1.63 14.09
C HIS A 146 -24.53 -1.87 13.08
N PRO A 147 -23.38 -2.42 13.50
CA PRO A 147 -22.21 -2.63 12.64
C PRO A 147 -22.50 -3.47 11.40
N ASN A 148 -23.54 -4.31 11.43
CA ASN A 148 -23.97 -5.12 10.31
C ASN A 148 -24.65 -4.33 9.19
N GLU A 149 -25.25 -3.19 9.51
CA GLU A 149 -26.05 -2.35 8.60
C GLU A 149 -25.28 -1.13 8.07
N GLY A 150 -24.03 -0.94 8.49
CA GLY A 150 -23.13 0.11 8.01
C GLY A 150 -21.96 -0.44 7.20
N GLY A 151 -21.13 0.49 6.69
CA GLY A 151 -19.89 0.13 6.01
C GLY A 151 -18.76 -0.24 6.95
N CYS A 152 -17.59 -0.60 6.43
CA CYS A 152 -16.43 -0.94 7.26
C CYS A 152 -15.93 0.27 8.05
N LEU A 153 -15.47 0.07 9.29
CA LEU A 153 -14.86 1.14 10.09
C LEU A 153 -13.67 1.72 9.34
N LYS A 154 -13.50 3.05 9.39
CA LYS A 154 -12.39 3.74 8.75
C LYS A 154 -11.30 4.04 9.77
N ASP A 155 -10.07 3.64 9.48
CA ASP A 155 -8.91 4.01 10.27
C ASP A 155 -8.59 5.49 10.08
N ASN A 156 -8.67 6.25 11.17
CA ASN A 156 -8.38 7.69 11.19
C ASN A 156 -7.04 8.01 11.89
N SER A 157 -6.24 7.01 12.27
CA SER A 157 -4.96 7.19 12.98
C SER A 157 -3.96 8.09 12.23
N LEU A 158 -4.05 8.10 10.89
CA LEU A 158 -3.21 8.92 10.01
C LEU A 158 -3.85 10.25 9.60
N GLN A 159 -4.97 10.67 10.21
CA GLN A 159 -5.63 11.96 9.97
C GLN A 159 -5.20 13.09 10.93
N VAL A 160 -4.10 12.91 11.68
CA VAL A 160 -3.52 13.97 12.49
C VAL A 160 -2.84 15.01 11.59
N GLY A 161 -3.13 16.30 11.82
CA GLY A 161 -2.59 17.44 11.05
C GLY A 161 -1.06 17.61 11.16
N ARG A 162 -0.52 18.81 10.84
CA ARG A 162 0.93 19.13 10.69
C ARG A 162 1.87 18.82 11.87
N ARG A 163 1.43 18.21 12.97
CA ARG A 163 2.31 17.81 14.09
C ARG A 163 3.11 16.54 13.75
N LYS A 164 4.23 16.31 14.45
CA LYS A 164 4.98 15.04 14.42
C LYS A 164 3.98 13.89 14.63
N ASN A 165 3.72 13.11 13.58
CA ASN A 165 2.79 12.01 13.64
C ASN A 165 3.54 10.76 14.16
N PRO A 166 3.33 10.33 15.42
CA PRO A 166 4.01 9.16 15.96
C PRO A 166 3.71 7.90 15.14
N VAL A 167 2.54 7.80 14.51
CA VAL A 167 2.17 6.70 13.61
C VAL A 167 3.06 6.69 12.36
N MET A 168 3.38 7.86 11.81
CA MET A 168 4.29 7.95 10.66
C MET A 168 5.72 7.52 11.02
N ASN A 169 6.18 7.88 12.23
CA ASN A 169 7.49 7.41 12.72
C ASN A 169 7.49 5.90 12.93
N ASN A 170 6.39 5.34 13.45
CA ASN A 170 6.24 3.90 13.56
C ASN A 170 6.29 3.21 12.19
N ILE A 171 5.57 3.74 11.19
CA ILE A 171 5.61 3.22 9.81
C ILE A 171 7.04 3.23 9.25
N ARG A 172 7.80 4.33 9.44
CA ARG A 172 9.21 4.40 9.00
C ARG A 172 10.07 3.35 9.69
N ASN A 173 9.88 3.14 10.99
CA ASN A 173 10.61 2.12 11.74
C ASN A 173 10.27 0.70 11.26
N GLN A 174 9.00 0.41 11.00
CA GLN A 174 8.56 -0.88 10.46
C GLN A 174 9.13 -1.16 9.07
N ILE A 175 9.25 -0.13 8.22
CA ILE A 175 9.91 -0.24 6.91
C ILE A 175 11.40 -0.58 7.10
N ALA A 176 12.09 0.18 7.96
CA ALA A 176 13.52 -0.05 8.22
C ALA A 176 13.77 -1.45 8.81
N GLU A 177 12.90 -1.91 9.72
CA GLU A 177 12.96 -3.25 10.29
C GLU A 177 12.81 -4.34 9.21
N ALA A 178 11.80 -4.23 8.34
CA ALA A 178 11.60 -5.19 7.24
C ALA A 178 12.80 -5.25 6.28
N ILE A 179 13.41 -4.09 5.97
CA ILE A 179 14.61 -4.03 5.14
C ILE A 179 15.82 -4.65 5.86
N ASN A 180 16.02 -4.34 7.14
CA ASN A 180 17.11 -4.89 7.95
C ASN A 180 17.02 -6.41 8.12
N GLU A 181 15.80 -6.94 8.28
CA GLU A 181 15.54 -8.38 8.23
C GLU A 181 15.93 -8.97 6.88
N GLY A 182 15.62 -8.28 5.78
CA GLY A 182 16.05 -8.65 4.42
C GLY A 182 17.58 -8.72 4.27
N TYR A 183 18.31 -7.69 4.71
CA TYR A 183 19.77 -7.71 4.71
C TYR A 183 20.36 -8.86 5.51
N LYS A 184 19.80 -9.11 6.71
CA LYS A 184 20.23 -10.22 7.55
C LYS A 184 20.03 -11.58 6.86
N CYS A 185 18.90 -11.78 6.19
CA CYS A 185 18.63 -13.00 5.42
C CYS A 185 19.60 -13.18 4.23
N ALA A 186 20.05 -12.09 3.62
CA ALA A 186 21.05 -12.10 2.55
C ALA A 186 22.51 -12.20 3.06
N GLY A 187 22.73 -12.26 4.39
CA GLY A 187 24.06 -12.29 4.98
C GLY A 187 24.83 -10.96 4.89
N LEU A 188 24.13 -9.84 4.67
CA LEU A 188 24.74 -8.51 4.56
C LEU A 188 24.73 -7.77 5.91
N ASP A 189 25.90 -7.26 6.30
CA ASP A 189 26.08 -6.40 7.47
C ASP A 189 25.82 -4.93 7.14
N ILE A 190 24.64 -4.66 6.56
CA ILE A 190 24.15 -3.33 6.21
C ILE A 190 22.87 -3.06 7.00
N ARG A 191 22.69 -1.83 7.50
CA ARG A 191 21.49 -1.43 8.22
C ARG A 191 20.99 -0.06 7.79
N VAL A 192 19.67 0.08 7.80
CA VAL A 192 18.96 1.35 7.60
C VAL A 192 18.19 1.72 8.86
N SER A 193 17.91 3.02 9.02
CA SER A 193 17.15 3.57 10.14
C SER A 193 15.98 4.40 9.63
N GLY A 194 14.83 4.29 10.31
CA GLY A 194 13.66 5.15 10.07
C GLY A 194 13.75 6.50 10.78
N LYS A 195 14.78 6.71 11.61
CA LYS A 195 15.06 8.00 12.26
C LYS A 195 15.63 8.98 11.24
N THR A 196 15.33 10.27 11.42
CA THR A 196 16.03 11.33 10.68
C THR A 196 17.50 11.31 11.08
N LEU A 197 18.39 11.67 10.15
CA LEU A 197 19.76 12.05 10.51
C LEU A 197 19.67 13.20 11.52
N GLU A 198 20.42 13.13 12.62
CA GLU A 198 20.68 14.33 13.41
C GLU A 198 21.43 15.31 12.50
N ALA A 199 20.93 16.54 12.45
CA ALA A 199 21.54 17.64 11.70
C ALA A 199 22.68 18.26 12.50
#